data_AF-A0A957SK71-F1
#
_entry.id   AF-A0A957SK71-F1
#
_cell.length_a   1.000
_cell.length_b   1.000
_cell.length_c   1.000
_cell.angle_alpha   90.00
_cell.angle_beta   90.00
_cell.angle_gamma   90.00
#
_symmetry.space_group_name_H-M   'P 1'
#
loop_
_entity.id
_entity.type
_entity.pdbx_description
1 polymer ?
#
loop_
_entity_poly.entity_id
_entity_poly.type
_entity_poly.pdbx_seq_one_letter_code
_entity_poly.pdbx_strand_id
1 'polypeptide(L)'
;MLATAQTLSVPSAHIDDAPSVQKVLAALSGLHGSDYEFHVGQWDHQTTLHAAPNRVSYYFLIETSQAGIQLQPGDLVRGPDPAGPYQHLDGEWANVSAAHAEALWPGDTIAVDGRQPGPVSVTGGARYFQVTAPATDYRAPRLAMLRYLADFPGGCAAYPGAFRREAIPPQRPVKDAPDRRGGNRVNQHTLDMRMDRTPTPIRHHHGPVAVGDGHFVNHSETAIVLPRAIYGLPAVDSDEDEADGGHILIYNRPDRDPGDTTIIPVRPGSIVVTPATLDHAAGHCFENCFAMLIAIPGFVSPYHFI
;
A
#
# COMPACT_ATOMS: atom_id res chain seq x y z
N MET A 1 29.07 20.00 -22.87
CA MET A 1 28.46 18.70 -23.20
C MET A 1 27.24 18.54 -22.32
N LEU A 2 26.03 18.63 -22.89
CA LEU A 2 24.81 18.31 -22.16
C LEU A 2 24.79 16.78 -22.00
N ALA A 3 24.91 16.30 -20.76
CA ALA A 3 24.69 14.89 -20.49
C ALA A 3 23.27 14.57 -20.95
N THR A 4 23.12 13.62 -21.88
CA THR A 4 21.83 13.03 -22.24
C THR A 4 21.22 12.50 -20.95
N ALA A 5 20.15 13.15 -20.48
CA ALA A 5 19.43 12.73 -19.28
C ALA A 5 18.90 11.31 -19.54
N GLN A 6 19.35 10.34 -18.75
CA GLN A 6 18.72 9.03 -18.74
C GLN A 6 17.31 9.20 -18.17
N THR A 7 16.29 8.95 -18.99
CA THR A 7 14.92 8.78 -18.52
C THR A 7 14.92 7.67 -17.48
N LEU A 8 14.35 7.93 -16.31
CA LEU A 8 14.20 6.92 -15.27
C LEU A 8 13.30 5.81 -15.82
N SER A 9 13.78 4.56 -15.80
CA SER A 9 12.89 3.43 -16.03
C SER A 9 12.08 3.22 -14.76
N VAL A 10 10.81 3.62 -14.78
CA VAL A 10 9.89 3.39 -13.66
C VAL A 10 9.60 1.89 -13.56
N PRO A 11 9.84 1.24 -12.42
CA PRO A 11 9.49 -0.16 -12.25
C PRO A 11 7.97 -0.34 -12.23
N SER A 12 7.45 -1.04 -13.24
CA SER A 12 6.03 -1.36 -13.37
C SER A 12 5.83 -2.79 -13.87
N ALA A 13 4.74 -3.42 -13.43
CA ALA A 13 4.35 -4.76 -13.87
C ALA A 13 2.82 -4.94 -13.79
N HIS A 14 2.32 -5.96 -14.48
CA HIS A 14 1.04 -6.56 -14.12
C HIS A 14 1.30 -7.84 -13.32
N ILE A 15 0.44 -8.19 -12.36
CA ILE A 15 0.59 -9.42 -11.54
C ILE A 15 0.73 -10.71 -12.37
N ASP A 16 0.21 -10.74 -13.60
CA ASP A 16 0.28 -11.86 -14.54
C ASP A 16 1.59 -11.91 -15.35
N ASP A 17 2.39 -10.86 -15.32
CA ASP A 17 3.65 -10.76 -16.06
C ASP A 17 4.82 -11.06 -15.12
N ALA A 18 5.10 -12.34 -14.93
CA ALA A 18 6.17 -12.79 -14.03
C ALA A 18 7.54 -12.14 -14.33
N PRO A 19 8.02 -12.04 -15.59
CA PRO A 19 9.25 -11.30 -15.89
C PRO A 19 9.25 -9.84 -15.43
N SER A 20 8.16 -9.09 -15.64
CA SER A 20 8.08 -7.71 -15.19
C SER A 20 7.95 -7.59 -13.67
N VAL A 21 7.21 -8.51 -13.04
CA VAL A 21 7.13 -8.61 -11.58
C VAL A 21 8.52 -8.82 -10.99
N GLN A 22 9.34 -9.72 -11.53
CA GLN A 22 10.70 -9.92 -11.04
C GLN A 22 11.57 -8.66 -11.13
N LYS A 23 11.39 -7.83 -12.18
CA LYS A 23 12.08 -6.54 -12.29
C LYS A 23 11.61 -5.56 -11.21
N VAL A 24 10.31 -5.50 -10.92
CA VAL A 24 9.74 -4.69 -9.83
C VAL A 24 10.32 -5.13 -8.48
N LEU A 25 10.32 -6.43 -8.19
CA LEU A 25 10.85 -6.96 -6.94
C LEU A 25 12.35 -6.71 -6.80
N ALA A 26 13.12 -6.84 -7.88
CA ALA A 26 14.54 -6.52 -7.90
C ALA A 26 14.80 -5.03 -7.67
N ALA A 27 13.99 -4.14 -8.27
CA ALA A 27 14.10 -2.69 -8.06
C ALA A 27 13.82 -2.31 -6.61
N LEU A 28 12.75 -2.86 -6.01
CA LEU A 28 12.42 -2.65 -4.59
C LEU A 28 13.52 -3.18 -3.66
N SER A 29 14.06 -4.37 -3.95
CA SER A 29 15.16 -4.95 -3.17
C SER A 29 16.43 -4.10 -3.27
N GLY A 30 16.75 -3.60 -4.47
CA GLY A 30 17.87 -2.68 -4.68
C GLY A 30 17.69 -1.34 -3.98
N LEU A 31 16.46 -0.84 -3.89
CA LEU A 31 16.12 0.43 -3.24
C LEU A 31 16.20 0.35 -1.71
N HIS A 32 15.69 -0.73 -1.12
CA HIS A 32 15.50 -0.86 0.33
C HIS A 32 16.55 -1.73 1.02
N GLY A 33 17.35 -2.48 0.27
CA GLY A 33 18.38 -3.35 0.80
C GLY A 33 17.85 -4.62 1.48
N SER A 34 18.74 -5.34 2.14
CA SER A 34 18.50 -6.69 2.69
C SER A 34 17.53 -6.75 3.87
N ASP A 35 17.24 -5.60 4.50
CA ASP A 35 16.30 -5.55 5.62
C ASP A 35 14.85 -5.80 5.16
N TYR A 36 14.58 -5.65 3.87
CA TYR A 36 13.28 -5.84 3.26
C TYR A 36 13.30 -7.01 2.27
N GLU A 37 12.24 -7.79 2.25
CA GLU A 37 12.00 -8.78 1.20
C GLU A 37 10.66 -8.51 0.53
N PHE A 38 10.62 -8.72 -0.78
CA PHE A 38 9.45 -8.47 -1.61
C PHE A 38 9.08 -9.73 -2.37
N HIS A 39 7.79 -10.03 -2.41
CA HIS A 39 7.29 -11.17 -3.15
C HIS A 39 5.91 -10.86 -3.74
N VAL A 40 5.61 -11.39 -4.92
CA VAL A 40 4.23 -11.52 -5.40
C VAL A 40 3.94 -13.00 -5.41
N GLY A 41 2.97 -13.38 -4.58
CA GLY A 41 2.62 -14.78 -4.37
C GLY A 41 1.15 -15.03 -4.61
N GLN A 42 0.81 -16.31 -4.54
CA GLN A 42 -0.57 -16.76 -4.54
C GLN A 42 -0.73 -17.94 -3.59
N TRP A 43 -1.94 -18.12 -3.08
CA TRP A 43 -2.35 -19.39 -2.48
C TRP A 43 -3.66 -19.83 -3.10
N ASP A 44 -3.84 -21.14 -3.12
CA ASP A 44 -5.08 -21.82 -3.46
C ASP A 44 -5.40 -22.79 -2.32
N HIS A 45 -6.68 -22.89 -1.97
CA HIS A 45 -7.18 -23.70 -0.86
C HIS A 45 -6.66 -23.25 0.52
N GLN A 46 -6.73 -24.15 1.51
CA GLN A 46 -6.29 -23.88 2.86
C GLN A 46 -4.77 -23.90 2.97
N THR A 47 -4.18 -22.85 3.56
CA THR A 47 -2.75 -22.78 3.85
C THR A 47 -2.49 -21.99 5.14
N THR A 48 -1.22 -21.89 5.51
CA THR A 48 -0.76 -21.11 6.67
C THR A 48 0.30 -20.10 6.25
N LEU A 49 0.15 -18.87 6.70
CA LEU A 49 1.11 -17.79 6.49
C LEU A 49 2.02 -17.67 7.70
N HIS A 50 3.31 -17.44 7.45
CA HIS A 50 4.37 -17.43 8.44
C HIS A 50 5.23 -16.18 8.30
N ALA A 51 5.86 -15.78 9.40
CA ALA A 51 6.93 -14.80 9.40
C ALA A 51 8.12 -15.35 10.17
N ALA A 52 9.33 -15.03 9.71
CA ALA A 52 10.57 -15.39 10.41
C ALA A 52 10.64 -14.67 11.77
N PRO A 53 11.37 -15.24 12.76
CA PRO A 53 11.57 -14.58 14.04
C PRO A 53 12.06 -13.14 13.88
N ASN A 54 11.50 -12.22 14.69
CA ASN A 54 11.80 -10.78 14.66
C ASN A 54 11.49 -10.06 13.33
N ARG A 55 10.63 -10.65 12.49
CA ARG A 55 10.14 -10.01 11.26
C ARG A 55 8.63 -9.97 11.22
N VAL A 56 8.11 -9.05 10.42
CA VAL A 56 6.68 -8.97 10.10
C VAL A 56 6.51 -9.14 8.60
N SER A 57 5.66 -10.08 8.20
CA SER A 57 5.23 -10.26 6.81
C SER A 57 3.86 -9.61 6.62
N TYR A 58 3.77 -8.63 5.74
CA TYR A 58 2.54 -7.96 5.34
C TYR A 58 2.09 -8.51 4.00
N TYR A 59 0.85 -9.00 3.90
CA TYR A 59 0.25 -9.55 2.70
C TYR A 59 -0.87 -8.62 2.25
N PHE A 60 -0.61 -7.87 1.20
CA PHE A 60 -1.52 -6.93 0.57
C PHE A 60 -2.31 -7.66 -0.52
N LEU A 61 -3.61 -7.86 -0.30
CA LEU A 61 -4.42 -8.69 -1.18
C LEU A 61 -4.79 -7.93 -2.46
N ILE A 62 -4.51 -8.53 -3.62
CA ILE A 62 -4.72 -7.94 -4.94
C ILE A 62 -5.94 -8.56 -5.61
N GLU A 63 -6.06 -9.88 -5.52
CA GLU A 63 -7.20 -10.65 -6.02
C GLU A 63 -7.58 -11.69 -4.97
N THR A 64 -8.87 -11.99 -4.84
CA THR A 64 -9.39 -12.99 -3.90
C THR A 64 -10.53 -13.78 -4.53
N SER A 65 -10.63 -15.07 -4.23
CA SER A 65 -11.71 -15.96 -4.64
C SER A 65 -12.13 -16.81 -3.45
N GLN A 66 -13.28 -16.48 -2.85
CA GLN A 66 -13.78 -17.11 -1.63
C GLN A 66 -12.72 -17.19 -0.51
N ALA A 67 -11.85 -16.18 -0.44
CA ALA A 67 -10.75 -16.15 0.50
C ALA A 67 -11.25 -15.85 1.92
N GLY A 68 -10.64 -16.49 2.90
CA GLY A 68 -10.95 -16.27 4.31
C GLY A 68 -9.72 -16.37 5.19
N ILE A 69 -9.78 -15.75 6.36
CA ILE A 69 -8.79 -15.85 7.43
C ILE A 69 -9.46 -16.39 8.68
N GLN A 70 -8.80 -17.33 9.35
CA GLN A 70 -9.23 -17.82 10.66
C GLN A 70 -8.62 -16.93 11.74
N LEU A 71 -9.45 -16.12 12.38
CA LEU A 71 -9.06 -15.27 13.49
C LEU A 71 -9.22 -16.00 14.83
N GLN A 72 -8.35 -15.67 15.78
CA GLN A 72 -8.30 -16.24 17.13
C GLN A 72 -8.56 -15.16 18.20
N PRO A 73 -9.08 -15.51 19.39
CA PRO A 73 -9.20 -14.58 20.49
C PRO A 73 -7.88 -13.87 20.80
N GLY A 74 -7.92 -12.54 20.92
CA GLY A 74 -6.74 -11.70 21.16
C GLY A 74 -5.99 -11.22 19.91
N ASP A 75 -6.35 -11.73 18.72
CA ASP A 75 -5.88 -11.12 17.47
C ASP A 75 -6.37 -9.66 17.39
N LEU A 76 -5.45 -8.78 17.02
CA LEU A 76 -5.75 -7.36 16.81
C LEU A 76 -6.23 -7.17 15.38
N VAL A 77 -7.39 -6.54 15.19
CA VAL A 77 -7.90 -6.19 13.87
C VAL A 77 -8.10 -4.68 13.74
N ARG A 78 -8.13 -4.21 12.50
CA ARG A 78 -8.48 -2.84 12.18
C ARG A 78 -9.61 -2.79 11.15
N GLY A 79 -10.60 -1.93 11.41
CA GLY A 79 -11.88 -1.91 10.69
C GLY A 79 -12.69 -3.18 10.94
N PRO A 80 -12.97 -3.58 12.20
CA PRO A 80 -13.74 -4.80 12.50
C PRO A 80 -15.09 -4.82 11.78
N ASP A 81 -15.53 -5.98 11.30
CA ASP A 81 -16.92 -6.17 10.86
C ASP A 81 -17.87 -5.85 12.03
N PRO A 82 -18.84 -4.93 11.89
CA PRO A 82 -19.77 -4.58 12.96
C PRO A 82 -20.56 -5.77 13.53
N ALA A 83 -20.73 -6.85 12.76
CA ALA A 83 -21.45 -8.05 13.18
C ALA A 83 -20.53 -9.14 13.77
N GLY A 84 -19.21 -8.99 13.67
CA GLY A 84 -18.26 -10.00 14.14
C GLY A 84 -18.02 -9.97 15.66
N PRO A 85 -17.43 -11.02 16.23
CA PRO A 85 -17.16 -11.13 17.65
C PRO A 85 -15.91 -10.31 18.02
N TYR A 86 -16.09 -9.00 18.09
CA TYR A 86 -15.01 -8.04 18.37
C TYR A 86 -15.25 -7.27 19.66
N GLN A 87 -14.17 -7.05 20.41
CA GLN A 87 -14.11 -6.09 21.49
C GLN A 87 -13.41 -4.83 20.95
N HIS A 88 -14.20 -3.81 20.67
CA HIS A 88 -13.69 -2.52 20.18
C HIS A 88 -12.71 -1.90 21.18
N LEU A 89 -11.64 -1.33 20.62
CA LEU A 89 -10.64 -0.52 21.31
C LEU A 89 -10.81 0.94 20.85
N ASP A 90 -9.80 1.77 21.08
CA ASP A 90 -9.80 3.15 20.60
C ASP A 90 -9.75 3.23 19.06
N GLY A 91 -10.56 4.12 18.49
CA GLY A 91 -10.61 4.36 17.06
C GLY A 91 -11.15 3.16 16.27
N GLU A 92 -10.48 2.80 15.18
CA GLU A 92 -10.90 1.72 14.27
C GLU A 92 -10.30 0.36 14.66
N TRP A 93 -9.76 0.21 15.88
CA TRP A 93 -9.11 -1.00 16.34
C TRP A 93 -10.06 -1.88 17.16
N ALA A 94 -9.87 -3.18 17.12
CA ALA A 94 -10.54 -4.12 18.00
C ALA A 94 -9.69 -5.36 18.27
N ASN A 95 -9.93 -6.02 19.41
CA ASN A 95 -9.48 -7.39 19.61
C ASN A 95 -10.59 -8.37 19.23
N VAL A 96 -10.23 -9.50 18.64
CA VAL A 96 -11.15 -10.62 18.44
C VAL A 96 -11.49 -11.22 19.81
N SER A 97 -12.77 -11.37 20.12
CA SER A 97 -13.26 -11.93 21.39
C SER A 97 -13.58 -13.42 21.32
N ALA A 98 -13.88 -13.93 20.12
CA ALA A 98 -14.12 -15.36 19.87
C ALA A 98 -13.53 -15.79 18.51
N ALA A 99 -13.03 -17.03 18.44
CA ALA A 99 -12.52 -17.59 17.19
C ALA A 99 -13.62 -17.62 16.11
N HIS A 100 -13.31 -17.13 14.92
CA HIS A 100 -14.24 -17.12 13.78
C HIS A 100 -13.46 -16.96 12.47
N ALA A 101 -14.12 -17.27 11.36
CA ALA A 101 -13.61 -17.00 10.03
C ALA A 101 -14.11 -15.63 9.56
N GLU A 102 -13.24 -14.85 8.94
CA GLU A 102 -13.54 -13.56 8.34
C GLU A 102 -13.24 -13.61 6.85
N ALA A 103 -14.12 -13.03 6.03
CA ALA A 103 -13.94 -13.00 4.59
C ALA A 103 -12.83 -12.00 4.21
N LEU A 104 -12.01 -12.36 3.23
CA LEU A 104 -10.92 -11.53 2.72
C LEU A 104 -11.29 -10.93 1.37
N TRP A 105 -10.98 -9.64 1.20
CA TRP A 105 -11.29 -8.84 0.00
C TRP A 105 -10.02 -8.18 -0.57
N PRO A 106 -9.93 -7.88 -1.88
CA PRO A 106 -8.82 -7.13 -2.44
C PRO A 106 -8.66 -5.77 -1.78
N GLY A 107 -7.48 -5.42 -1.30
CA GLY A 107 -7.21 -4.23 -0.50
C GLY A 107 -7.19 -4.48 1.01
N ASP A 108 -7.70 -5.62 1.49
CA ASP A 108 -7.43 -6.05 2.87
C ASP A 108 -5.93 -6.36 3.03
N THR A 109 -5.45 -6.23 4.27
CA THR A 109 -4.06 -6.55 4.60
C THR A 109 -3.97 -7.52 5.76
N ILE A 110 -3.22 -8.60 5.58
CA ILE A 110 -2.88 -9.54 6.66
C ILE A 110 -1.48 -9.24 7.14
N ALA A 111 -1.26 -9.17 8.46
CA ALA A 111 0.08 -9.09 9.03
C ALA A 111 0.39 -10.32 9.90
N VAL A 112 1.56 -10.89 9.67
CA VAL A 112 2.10 -12.01 10.46
C VAL A 112 3.35 -11.53 11.17
N ASP A 113 3.28 -11.38 12.49
CA ASP A 113 4.42 -10.98 13.33
C ASP A 113 5.11 -12.25 13.87
N GLY A 114 6.35 -12.48 13.46
CA GLY A 114 7.15 -13.64 13.87
C GLY A 114 7.59 -13.63 15.33
N ARG A 115 7.26 -12.59 16.11
CA ARG A 115 7.41 -12.57 17.57
C ARG A 115 6.19 -13.14 18.29
N GLN A 116 5.05 -13.25 17.60
CA GLN A 116 3.81 -13.77 18.15
C GLN A 116 3.68 -15.28 17.86
N PRO A 117 3.05 -16.04 18.78
CA PRO A 117 2.86 -17.46 18.57
C PRO A 117 1.82 -17.76 17.49
N GLY A 118 2.12 -18.76 16.67
CA GLY A 118 1.18 -19.39 15.75
C GLY A 118 1.15 -18.75 14.35
N PRO A 119 1.01 -19.59 13.30
CA PRO A 119 0.80 -19.09 11.96
C PRO A 119 -0.63 -18.56 11.76
N VAL A 120 -0.85 -17.85 10.67
CA VAL A 120 -2.17 -17.39 10.26
C VAL A 120 -2.76 -18.36 9.25
N SER A 121 -3.85 -19.02 9.61
CA SER A 121 -4.58 -19.92 8.71
C SER A 121 -5.47 -19.13 7.76
N VAL A 122 -5.35 -19.41 6.47
CA VAL A 122 -6.16 -18.81 5.41
C VAL A 122 -6.78 -19.89 4.53
N THR A 123 -7.87 -19.57 3.85
CA THR A 123 -8.62 -20.46 2.95
C THR A 123 -8.95 -19.76 1.63
N GLY A 124 -9.55 -20.49 0.69
CA GLY A 124 -9.92 -19.97 -0.62
C GLY A 124 -8.71 -19.72 -1.52
N GLY A 125 -8.81 -18.78 -2.45
CA GLY A 125 -7.70 -18.38 -3.31
C GLY A 125 -7.39 -16.89 -3.19
N ALA A 126 -6.13 -16.50 -3.20
CA ALA A 126 -5.75 -15.10 -3.32
C ALA A 126 -4.40 -14.91 -4.00
N ARG A 127 -4.23 -13.74 -4.61
CA ARG A 127 -2.94 -13.22 -5.07
C ARG A 127 -2.61 -11.98 -4.28
N TYR A 128 -1.34 -11.87 -3.88
CA TYR A 128 -0.91 -10.87 -2.93
C TYR A 128 0.46 -10.32 -3.30
N PHE A 129 0.67 -9.06 -2.92
CA PHE A 129 2.00 -8.49 -2.79
C PHE A 129 2.43 -8.60 -1.33
N GLN A 130 3.61 -9.15 -1.09
CA GLN A 130 4.16 -9.35 0.24
C GLN A 130 5.35 -8.42 0.45
N VAL A 131 5.37 -7.80 1.62
CA VAL A 131 6.54 -7.09 2.16
C VAL A 131 6.92 -7.76 3.48
N THR A 132 8.14 -8.25 3.59
CA THR A 132 8.70 -8.68 4.87
C THR A 132 9.67 -7.61 5.36
N ALA A 133 9.49 -7.14 6.58
CA ALA A 133 10.33 -6.09 7.19
C ALA A 133 10.76 -6.50 8.60
N PRO A 134 11.78 -5.84 9.19
CA PRO A 134 12.14 -6.05 10.59
C PRO A 134 10.97 -5.65 11.50
N ALA A 135 10.72 -6.44 12.53
CA ALA A 135 9.68 -6.13 13.50
C ALA A 135 10.06 -4.90 14.33
N THR A 136 9.07 -4.11 14.70
CA THR A 136 9.21 -2.91 15.55
C THR A 136 8.17 -2.95 16.66
N ASP A 137 8.21 -1.97 17.55
CA ASP A 137 7.19 -1.82 18.61
C ASP A 137 5.80 -1.43 18.06
N TYR A 138 5.68 -1.13 16.76
CA TYR A 138 4.38 -1.00 16.13
C TYR A 138 3.69 -2.36 16.06
N ARG A 139 2.61 -2.51 16.80
CA ARG A 139 1.75 -3.70 16.77
C ARG A 139 0.85 -3.63 15.53
N ALA A 140 1.32 -4.17 14.41
CA ALA A 140 0.51 -4.31 13.21
C ALA A 140 -0.75 -5.16 13.50
N PRO A 141 -1.92 -4.80 12.93
CA PRO A 141 -3.12 -5.64 13.07
C PRO A 141 -2.89 -6.96 12.34
N ARG A 142 -3.35 -8.07 12.93
CA ARG A 142 -3.44 -9.37 12.28
C ARG A 142 -4.17 -9.25 10.94
N LEU A 143 -5.25 -8.48 10.92
CA LEU A 143 -6.06 -8.18 9.75
C LEU A 143 -6.51 -6.71 9.77
N ALA A 144 -6.31 -6.01 8.67
CA ALA A 144 -6.95 -4.72 8.39
C ALA A 144 -7.97 -4.91 7.26
N MET A 145 -9.25 -4.70 7.57
CA MET A 145 -10.36 -4.85 6.63
C MET A 145 -10.73 -3.50 6.04
N LEU A 146 -10.32 -3.26 4.80
CA LEU A 146 -10.46 -1.95 4.17
C LEU A 146 -11.92 -1.53 4.07
N ARG A 147 -12.82 -2.48 3.79
CA ARG A 147 -14.26 -2.26 3.57
C ARG A 147 -15.01 -1.63 4.75
N TYR A 148 -14.49 -1.71 5.96
CA TYR A 148 -15.15 -1.19 7.17
C TYR A 148 -14.47 0.03 7.79
N LEU A 149 -13.39 0.54 7.18
CA LEU A 149 -12.74 1.77 7.63
C LEU A 149 -13.52 2.99 7.15
N ALA A 150 -13.42 4.08 7.90
CA ALA A 150 -13.99 5.36 7.55
C ALA A 150 -13.20 6.05 6.42
N ASP A 151 -13.91 6.79 5.59
CA ASP A 151 -13.34 7.61 4.52
C ASP A 151 -12.84 8.96 5.07
N PHE A 152 -11.69 9.44 4.59
CA PHE A 152 -11.15 10.75 4.99
C PHE A 152 -10.63 11.57 3.79
N PRO A 153 -11.16 12.75 3.46
CA PRO A 153 -10.62 13.54 2.36
C PRO A 153 -9.16 13.98 2.64
N GLY A 154 -8.27 13.89 1.65
CA GLY A 154 -6.92 14.47 1.69
C GLY A 154 -5.86 13.66 0.94
N GLY A 155 -4.60 14.10 1.00
CA GLY A 155 -3.50 13.42 0.30
C GLY A 155 -3.64 13.63 -1.21
N CYS A 156 -3.43 12.58 -2.00
CA CYS A 156 -3.43 12.63 -3.46
C CYS A 156 -4.81 12.95 -4.07
N ALA A 157 -5.89 12.82 -3.29
CA ALA A 157 -7.27 13.15 -3.68
C ALA A 157 -8.01 13.82 -2.51
N ALA A 158 -8.16 15.14 -2.58
CA ALA A 158 -8.71 15.97 -1.51
C ALA A 158 -10.16 16.40 -1.78
N TYR A 159 -11.01 15.46 -2.23
CA TYR A 159 -12.43 15.70 -2.47
C TYR A 159 -13.34 14.78 -1.63
N PRO A 160 -14.59 15.18 -1.34
CA PRO A 160 -15.56 14.30 -0.71
C PRO A 160 -15.78 13.02 -1.52
N GLY A 161 -15.71 11.85 -0.86
CA GLY A 161 -15.90 10.55 -1.51
C GLY A 161 -14.67 10.01 -2.25
N ALA A 162 -13.45 10.48 -1.94
CA ALA A 162 -12.20 9.93 -2.48
C ALA A 162 -11.87 8.49 -2.03
N PHE A 163 -12.74 7.84 -1.25
CA PHE A 163 -12.50 6.51 -0.68
C PHE A 163 -11.12 6.40 -0.03
N ARG A 164 -10.70 7.42 0.72
CA ARG A 164 -9.39 7.36 1.38
C ARG A 164 -9.50 6.58 2.68
N ARG A 165 -8.88 5.41 2.71
CA ARG A 165 -8.82 4.58 3.90
C ARG A 165 -7.40 4.15 4.13
N GLU A 166 -6.81 4.57 5.25
CA GLU A 166 -5.52 4.04 5.67
C GLU A 166 -5.81 2.68 6.30
N ALA A 167 -5.37 1.51 5.81
CA ALA A 167 -5.56 0.23 6.52
C ALA A 167 -4.40 -0.08 7.46
N ILE A 168 -3.18 0.36 7.12
CA ILE A 168 -2.06 0.44 8.06
C ILE A 168 -1.62 1.90 8.18
N PRO A 169 -1.98 2.63 9.26
CA PRO A 169 -1.66 4.04 9.36
C PRO A 169 -0.19 4.23 9.73
N PRO A 170 0.48 5.30 9.25
CA PRO A 170 1.80 5.64 9.74
C PRO A 170 1.74 5.97 11.25
N GLN A 171 2.79 5.65 11.98
CA GLN A 171 2.93 6.16 13.35
C GLN A 171 3.25 7.66 13.30
N ARG A 172 2.23 8.49 13.51
CA ARG A 172 2.38 9.94 13.68
C ARG A 172 2.49 10.24 15.17
N PRO A 173 3.54 10.94 15.64
CA PRO A 173 3.54 11.43 17.01
C PRO A 173 2.37 12.40 17.20
N VAL A 174 1.68 12.28 18.34
CA VAL A 174 0.77 13.33 18.79
C VAL A 174 1.61 14.59 19.05
N LYS A 175 1.01 15.78 18.94
CA LYS A 175 1.68 17.04 19.29
C LYS A 175 2.33 16.89 20.68
N ASP A 176 3.63 17.19 20.77
CA ASP A 176 4.47 17.09 21.98
C ASP A 176 4.86 15.67 22.46
N ALA A 177 4.54 14.61 21.70
CA ALA A 177 5.06 13.26 21.95
C ALA A 177 6.47 13.06 21.34
N PRO A 178 7.30 12.15 21.89
CA PRO A 178 8.54 11.73 21.24
C PRO A 178 8.27 11.33 19.78
N ASP A 179 9.18 11.67 18.88
CA ASP A 179 9.03 11.32 17.47
C ASP A 179 8.99 9.79 17.31
N ARG A 180 7.87 9.30 16.78
CA ARG A 180 7.65 7.87 16.51
C ARG A 180 7.61 7.56 15.01
N ARG A 181 7.98 8.53 14.17
CA ARG A 181 8.12 8.28 12.73
C ARG A 181 9.13 7.14 12.53
N GLY A 182 8.76 6.18 11.71
CA GLY A 182 9.56 4.97 11.47
C GLY A 182 9.30 3.80 12.39
N GLY A 183 8.53 4.01 13.46
CA GLY A 183 8.04 2.90 14.28
C GLY A 183 7.10 2.00 13.48
N ASN A 184 6.32 2.54 12.54
CA ASN A 184 5.70 1.71 11.50
C ASN A 184 6.61 1.63 10.26
N ARG A 185 7.12 0.43 9.94
CA ARG A 185 8.01 0.21 8.78
C ARG A 185 7.27 0.13 7.46
N VAL A 186 5.96 -0.10 7.46
CA VAL A 186 5.14 -0.21 6.25
C VAL A 186 3.77 0.41 6.54
N ASN A 187 3.39 1.46 5.81
CA ASN A 187 2.03 1.99 5.87
C ASN A 187 1.30 1.65 4.57
N GLN A 188 -0.02 1.62 4.66
CA GLN A 188 -0.88 1.38 3.52
C GLN A 188 -2.11 2.26 3.63
N HIS A 189 -2.49 2.83 2.50
CA HIS A 189 -3.77 3.48 2.32
C HIS A 189 -4.31 3.23 0.92
N THR A 190 -5.62 3.25 0.77
CA THR A 190 -6.29 3.10 -0.51
C THR A 190 -7.00 4.39 -0.86
N LEU A 191 -7.05 4.75 -2.14
CA LEU A 191 -7.65 5.98 -2.61
C LEU A 191 -8.28 5.77 -4.00
N ASP A 192 -9.46 6.35 -4.23
CA ASP A 192 -10.07 6.51 -5.56
C ASP A 192 -9.67 7.88 -6.10
N MET A 193 -8.93 7.93 -7.20
CA MET A 193 -8.32 9.13 -7.79
C MET A 193 -8.92 9.39 -9.16
N ARG A 194 -9.96 10.22 -9.21
CA ARG A 194 -10.79 10.49 -10.38
C ARG A 194 -10.61 11.91 -10.89
N MET A 195 -10.48 12.06 -12.20
CA MET A 195 -10.28 13.35 -12.87
C MET A 195 -11.57 14.17 -13.02
N ASP A 196 -12.74 13.54 -12.90
CA ASP A 196 -14.04 14.22 -12.95
C ASP A 196 -14.48 14.83 -11.60
N ARG A 197 -13.60 14.81 -10.60
CA ARG A 197 -13.83 15.38 -9.26
C ARG A 197 -13.09 16.70 -9.08
N THR A 198 -13.56 17.51 -8.14
CA THR A 198 -12.96 18.81 -7.81
C THR A 198 -12.59 18.89 -6.32
N PRO A 199 -11.33 19.22 -5.97
CA PRO A 199 -10.19 19.39 -6.89
C PRO A 199 -9.85 18.07 -7.60
N THR A 200 -9.18 18.14 -8.74
CA THR A 200 -8.61 16.93 -9.37
C THR A 200 -7.51 16.33 -8.48
N PRO A 201 -7.12 15.06 -8.72
CA PRO A 201 -5.96 14.46 -8.08
C PRO A 201 -4.72 15.34 -8.15
N ILE A 202 -3.92 15.30 -7.09
CA ILE A 202 -2.81 16.23 -6.88
C ILE A 202 -1.48 15.59 -7.29
N ARG A 203 -0.74 16.34 -8.10
CA ARG A 203 0.64 16.05 -8.50
C ARG A 203 1.59 16.34 -7.36
N HIS A 204 2.41 15.37 -7.01
CA HIS A 204 3.36 15.52 -5.92
C HIS A 204 4.50 14.53 -6.00
N HIS A 205 5.47 14.71 -5.13
CA HIS A 205 6.51 13.72 -4.90
C HIS A 205 6.83 13.60 -3.41
N HIS A 206 7.50 12.50 -3.10
CA HIS A 206 8.04 12.22 -1.78
C HIS A 206 9.56 12.31 -1.83
N GLY A 207 10.15 12.82 -0.74
CA GLY A 207 11.59 12.75 -0.55
C GLY A 207 12.02 11.44 0.11
N PRO A 208 13.34 11.20 0.24
CA PRO A 208 13.85 10.22 1.18
C PRO A 208 13.45 10.60 2.61
N VAL A 209 13.41 9.61 3.50
CA VAL A 209 12.91 9.78 4.85
C VAL A 209 14.07 10.04 5.81
N ALA A 210 13.98 11.12 6.60
CA ALA A 210 14.90 11.38 7.69
C ALA A 210 14.69 10.38 8.85
N VAL A 211 15.77 9.73 9.31
CA VAL A 211 15.74 8.73 10.40
C VAL A 211 16.49 9.17 11.66
N GLY A 212 16.83 10.45 11.77
CA GLY A 212 17.62 11.02 12.88
C GLY A 212 19.11 11.17 12.54
N ASP A 213 19.85 11.92 13.37
CA ASP A 213 21.31 12.11 13.27
C ASP A 213 21.83 12.57 11.89
N GLY A 214 21.00 13.25 11.11
CA GLY A 214 21.33 13.69 9.75
C GLY A 214 21.30 12.59 8.69
N HIS A 215 20.85 11.38 9.04
CA HIS A 215 20.73 10.25 8.14
C HIS A 215 19.36 10.21 7.45
N PHE A 216 19.39 9.71 6.21
CA PHE A 216 18.21 9.49 5.38
C PHE A 216 18.19 8.05 4.88
N VAL A 217 16.99 7.51 4.73
CA VAL A 217 16.75 6.24 4.06
C VAL A 217 15.91 6.46 2.82
N ASN A 218 16.13 5.62 1.81
CA ASN A 218 15.33 5.62 0.60
C ASN A 218 13.86 5.35 0.93
N HIS A 219 12.98 5.90 0.10
CA HIS A 219 11.55 5.75 0.17
C HIS A 219 11.01 5.21 -1.15
N SER A 220 9.88 4.52 -1.08
CA SER A 220 9.05 4.22 -2.23
C SER A 220 7.59 4.27 -1.83
N GLU A 221 6.76 4.74 -2.74
CA GLU A 221 5.34 4.41 -2.73
C GLU A 221 5.03 3.46 -3.89
N THR A 222 4.53 2.27 -3.54
CA THR A 222 4.11 1.25 -4.50
C THR A 222 2.60 1.29 -4.63
N ALA A 223 2.12 1.59 -5.82
CA ALA A 223 0.71 1.53 -6.16
C ALA A 223 0.34 0.15 -6.68
N ILE A 224 -0.71 -0.42 -6.12
CA ILE A 224 -1.38 -1.62 -6.61
C ILE A 224 -2.79 -1.23 -7.00
N VAL A 225 -3.10 -1.30 -8.30
CA VAL A 225 -4.41 -0.93 -8.81
C VAL A 225 -5.41 -2.03 -8.49
N LEU A 226 -6.52 -1.64 -7.86
CA LEU A 226 -7.58 -2.52 -7.40
C LEU A 226 -8.86 -2.30 -8.22
N PRO A 227 -9.73 -3.31 -8.33
CA PRO A 227 -11.02 -3.14 -9.00
C PRO A 227 -11.97 -2.27 -8.15
N ARG A 228 -12.51 -1.20 -8.76
CA ARG A 228 -13.45 -0.25 -8.15
C ARG A 228 -14.75 -0.90 -7.70
N ALA A 229 -15.28 -1.78 -8.56
CA ALA A 229 -16.60 -2.40 -8.38
C ALA A 229 -16.72 -3.18 -7.07
N ILE A 230 -15.61 -3.73 -6.56
CA ILE A 230 -15.58 -4.47 -5.28
C ILE A 230 -15.99 -3.58 -4.11
N TYR A 231 -15.77 -2.27 -4.21
CA TYR A 231 -16.12 -1.29 -3.17
C TYR A 231 -17.40 -0.52 -3.49
N GLY A 232 -18.20 -0.99 -4.47
CA GLY A 232 -19.40 -0.30 -4.92
C GLY A 232 -19.12 1.08 -5.56
N LEU A 233 -17.87 1.33 -5.93
CA LEU A 233 -17.49 2.58 -6.58
C LEU A 233 -17.91 2.52 -8.06
N PRO A 234 -18.54 3.59 -8.58
CA PRO A 234 -18.98 3.62 -9.97
C PRO A 234 -17.80 3.57 -10.93
N ALA A 235 -18.02 3.09 -12.15
CA ALA A 235 -17.03 3.15 -13.23
C ALA A 235 -16.58 4.60 -13.50
N VAL A 236 -15.43 4.73 -14.15
CA VAL A 236 -15.03 6.01 -14.75
C VAL A 236 -15.65 6.07 -16.13
N ASP A 237 -16.41 7.13 -16.42
CA ASP A 237 -16.85 7.41 -17.79
C ASP A 237 -15.62 7.83 -18.61
N SER A 238 -15.01 6.89 -19.33
CA SER A 238 -14.05 7.19 -20.38
C SER A 238 -14.73 6.97 -21.72
N ASP A 239 -14.77 8.00 -22.57
CA ASP A 239 -15.42 7.99 -23.89
C ASP A 239 -14.75 7.06 -24.94
N GLU A 240 -13.91 6.10 -24.54
CA GLU A 240 -13.31 5.10 -25.42
C GLU A 240 -13.31 3.73 -24.73
N ASP A 241 -13.47 2.66 -25.53
CA ASP A 241 -13.74 1.25 -25.24
C ASP A 241 -12.77 0.49 -24.28
N GLU A 242 -12.22 1.12 -23.24
CA GLU A 242 -11.39 0.49 -22.20
C GLU A 242 -12.02 0.67 -20.82
N ALA A 243 -12.96 -0.21 -20.47
CA ALA A 243 -13.51 -0.27 -19.11
C ALA A 243 -12.37 -0.33 -18.07
N ASP A 244 -12.27 0.71 -17.23
CA ASP A 244 -11.31 0.89 -16.14
C ASP A 244 -9.83 1.20 -16.52
N GLY A 245 -9.56 1.71 -17.74
CA GLY A 245 -8.23 2.15 -18.17
C GLY A 245 -7.73 3.43 -17.48
N GLY A 246 -7.33 3.32 -16.21
CA GLY A 246 -6.62 4.39 -15.50
C GLY A 246 -5.20 4.56 -16.01
N HIS A 247 -4.54 5.64 -15.64
CA HIS A 247 -3.11 5.78 -15.85
C HIS A 247 -2.43 6.50 -14.69
N ILE A 248 -1.12 6.32 -14.61
CA ILE A 248 -0.26 6.98 -13.63
C ILE A 248 0.73 7.84 -14.39
N LEU A 249 0.74 9.14 -14.12
CA LEU A 249 1.77 10.04 -14.60
C LEU A 249 2.91 9.98 -13.59
N ILE A 250 4.12 9.68 -14.06
CA ILE A 250 5.34 9.69 -13.26
C ILE A 250 6.18 10.89 -13.68
N TYR A 251 6.44 11.78 -12.74
CA TYR A 251 7.34 12.92 -12.91
C TYR A 251 8.74 12.45 -12.58
N ASN A 252 9.58 12.24 -13.59
CA ASN A 252 10.88 11.62 -13.41
C ASN A 252 11.85 12.52 -12.63
N ARG A 253 11.72 13.84 -12.75
CA ARG A 253 12.62 14.82 -12.12
C ARG A 253 11.83 16.03 -11.63
N PRO A 254 10.90 15.86 -10.68
CA PRO A 254 9.92 16.88 -10.32
C PRO A 254 10.57 18.21 -9.89
N ASP A 255 11.70 18.18 -9.18
CA ASP A 255 12.40 19.40 -8.74
C ASP A 255 13.23 20.10 -9.82
N ARG A 256 13.52 19.43 -10.94
CA ARG A 256 14.44 19.95 -11.98
C ARG A 256 13.75 20.19 -13.31
N ASP A 257 12.83 19.33 -13.67
CA ASP A 257 12.12 19.32 -14.94
C ASP A 257 10.72 18.70 -14.74
N PRO A 258 9.74 19.49 -14.22
CA PRO A 258 8.38 19.03 -13.99
C PRO A 258 7.66 18.53 -15.25
N GLY A 259 8.17 18.86 -16.44
CA GLY A 259 7.62 18.41 -17.72
C GLY A 259 8.08 17.00 -18.13
N ASP A 260 9.17 16.49 -17.55
CA ASP A 260 9.68 15.15 -17.80
C ASP A 260 8.77 14.10 -17.16
N THR A 261 7.76 13.70 -17.94
CA THR A 261 6.67 12.84 -17.50
C THR A 261 6.64 11.55 -18.31
N THR A 262 6.43 10.43 -17.62
CA THR A 262 6.12 9.14 -18.23
C THR A 262 4.69 8.74 -17.88
N ILE A 263 3.90 8.36 -18.87
CA ILE A 263 2.53 7.89 -18.66
C ILE A 263 2.55 6.36 -18.65
N ILE A 264 2.04 5.78 -17.56
CA ILE A 264 1.94 4.33 -17.39
C ILE A 264 0.46 3.96 -17.42
N PRO A 265 -0.03 3.28 -18.47
CA PRO A 265 -1.40 2.76 -18.48
C PRO A 265 -1.52 1.68 -17.41
N VAL A 266 -2.63 1.67 -16.69
CA VAL A 266 -2.88 0.72 -15.60
C VAL A 266 -4.28 0.14 -15.66
N ARG A 267 -4.39 -1.07 -15.16
CA ARG A 267 -5.63 -1.82 -14.92
C ARG A 267 -5.56 -2.54 -13.58
N PRO A 268 -6.68 -3.02 -13.00
CA PRO A 268 -6.66 -3.84 -11.79
C PRO A 268 -5.61 -4.96 -11.88
N GLY A 269 -4.75 -5.08 -10.87
CA GLY A 269 -3.59 -5.97 -10.86
C GLY A 269 -2.27 -5.34 -11.33
N SER A 270 -2.27 -4.08 -11.74
CA SER A 270 -1.02 -3.35 -12.04
C SER A 270 -0.28 -2.97 -10.77
N ILE A 271 1.06 -3.08 -10.79
CA ILE A 271 1.98 -2.71 -9.71
C ILE A 271 2.94 -1.66 -10.27
N VAL A 272 3.01 -0.47 -9.67
CA VAL A 272 3.88 0.62 -10.10
C VAL A 272 4.62 1.19 -8.90
N VAL A 273 5.94 1.32 -9.00
CA VAL A 273 6.80 1.82 -7.92
C VAL A 273 7.24 3.24 -8.23
N THR A 274 6.96 4.18 -7.32
CA THR A 274 7.52 5.53 -7.34
C THR A 274 8.68 5.61 -6.34
N PRO A 275 9.95 5.59 -6.81
CA PRO A 275 11.11 5.63 -5.93
C PRO A 275 11.47 7.06 -5.49
N ALA A 276 12.07 7.17 -4.31
CA ALA A 276 12.70 8.39 -3.83
C ALA A 276 13.98 8.08 -3.05
N THR A 277 15.10 8.62 -3.52
CA THR A 277 16.44 8.53 -2.93
C THR A 277 17.01 9.92 -2.73
N LEU A 278 18.18 10.03 -2.10
CA LEU A 278 18.88 11.32 -1.96
C LEU A 278 19.27 11.94 -3.29
N ASP A 279 19.62 11.11 -4.28
CA ASP A 279 20.10 11.58 -5.58
C ASP A 279 18.95 11.77 -6.59
N HIS A 280 17.81 11.13 -6.32
CA HIS A 280 16.72 11.05 -7.27
C HIS A 280 15.37 10.80 -6.60
N ALA A 281 14.42 11.72 -6.76
CA ALA A 281 13.03 11.53 -6.39
C ALA A 281 12.15 11.53 -7.64
N ALA A 282 11.24 10.57 -7.73
CA ALA A 282 10.15 10.60 -8.70
C ALA A 282 8.88 11.11 -8.01
N GLY A 283 8.07 11.85 -8.76
CA GLY A 283 6.71 12.21 -8.38
C GLY A 283 5.68 11.38 -9.12
N HIS A 284 4.43 11.46 -8.68
CA HIS A 284 3.34 10.84 -9.40
C HIS A 284 2.04 11.65 -9.34
N CYS A 285 1.14 11.35 -10.27
CA CYS A 285 -0.27 11.70 -10.24
C CYS A 285 -1.06 10.52 -10.79
N PHE A 286 -2.08 10.11 -10.04
CA PHE A 286 -2.95 9.00 -10.38
C PHE A 286 -4.21 9.54 -11.04
N GLU A 287 -4.52 9.08 -12.25
CA GLU A 287 -5.66 9.56 -13.01
C GLU A 287 -6.60 8.40 -13.34
N ASN A 288 -7.84 8.51 -12.85
CA ASN A 288 -8.92 7.56 -13.06
C ASN A 288 -8.61 6.13 -12.57
N CYS A 289 -7.87 6.00 -11.47
CA CYS A 289 -7.55 4.70 -10.87
C CYS A 289 -7.91 4.64 -9.39
N PHE A 290 -8.27 3.44 -8.95
CA PHE A 290 -8.46 3.09 -7.55
C PHE A 290 -7.28 2.22 -7.14
N ALA A 291 -6.45 2.71 -6.21
CA ALA A 291 -5.19 2.06 -5.89
C ALA A 291 -4.97 1.97 -4.40
N MET A 292 -4.40 0.84 -3.99
CA MET A 292 -3.74 0.66 -2.71
C MET A 292 -2.30 1.15 -2.83
N LEU A 293 -1.95 2.15 -2.04
CA LEU A 293 -0.65 2.79 -1.96
C LEU A 293 0.08 2.27 -0.72
N ILE A 294 1.21 1.60 -0.94
CA ILE A 294 2.05 1.00 0.08
C ILE A 294 3.34 1.80 0.15
N ALA A 295 3.55 2.52 1.26
CA ALA A 295 4.73 3.35 1.44
C ALA A 295 5.76 2.65 2.33
N ILE A 296 7.01 2.64 1.85
CA ILE A 296 8.14 1.96 2.46
C ILE A 296 9.34 2.89 2.47
N PRO A 297 9.99 3.11 3.62
CA PRO A 297 9.45 2.73 4.91
C PRO A 297 8.20 3.56 5.24
N GLY A 298 7.35 3.05 6.14
CA GLY A 298 6.03 3.56 6.53
C GLY A 298 6.03 4.86 7.33
N PHE A 299 6.90 5.79 6.96
CA PHE A 299 7.01 7.12 7.52
C PHE A 299 6.07 8.08 6.78
N VAL A 300 5.74 9.19 7.44
CA VAL A 300 5.24 10.36 6.71
C VAL A 300 6.46 11.01 6.06
N SER A 301 6.77 10.62 4.82
CA SER A 301 7.76 11.33 4.02
C SER A 301 7.26 12.76 3.77
N PRO A 302 8.13 13.79 3.79
CA PRO A 302 7.78 15.12 3.33
C PRO A 302 7.10 15.05 1.97
N TYR A 303 5.92 15.65 1.90
CA TYR A 303 5.11 15.75 0.69
C TYR A 303 5.37 17.13 0.07
N HIS A 304 5.75 17.14 -1.21
CA HIS A 304 6.04 18.37 -1.95
C HIS A 304 5.16 18.44 -3.20
N PHE A 305 4.46 19.56 -3.34
CA PHE A 305 3.66 19.85 -4.54
C PHE A 305 4.58 20.07 -5.75
N ILE A 306 4.11 19.64 -6.92
CA ILE A 306 4.75 19.86 -8.22
C ILE A 306 4.01 20.96 -8.96
#